data_AF-A0A661UAA2-F1
#
_entry.id   AF-A0A661UAA2-F1
#
_cell.length_a   1.000
_cell.length_b   1.000
_cell.length_c   1.000
_cell.angle_alpha   90.00
_cell.angle_beta   90.00
_cell.angle_gamma   90.00
#
_symmetry.space_group_name_H-M   'P 1'
#
loop_
_entity.id
_entity.type
_entity.pdbx_description
1 polymer ?
#
loop_
_entity_poly.entity_id
_entity_poly.type
_entity_poly.pdbx_seq_one_letter_code
_entity_poly.pdbx_strand_id
1 'polypeptide(L)'
;REHFDFLVSAGAAPERIYIGHADYCDEQYSEQRYVCENGGHLIFTTWGIQHLMDQDLLYSCVTTLIREGYVKHVLMSIDFAIRVCNMMEIGWMNYNVPGRTYSYLFREVLPRLRELGVSKADIETMTVENGRKMLTIPNR
;
A
#
# COMPACT_ATOMS: atom_id res chain seq x y z
N ARG A 1 -13.07 -3.75 -4.68
CA ARG A 1 -14.02 -3.25 -5.69
C ARG A 1 -15.23 -2.53 -5.09
N GLU A 2 -16.04 -3.17 -4.25
CA GLU A 2 -17.31 -2.58 -3.78
C GLU A 2 -17.18 -1.17 -3.19
N HIS A 3 -16.22 -0.94 -2.29
CA HIS A 3 -15.96 0.40 -1.73
C HIS A 3 -15.57 1.44 -2.79
N PHE A 4 -14.80 1.04 -3.81
CA PHE A 4 -14.40 1.92 -4.90
C PHE A 4 -15.62 2.31 -5.74
N ASP A 5 -16.41 1.33 -6.17
CA ASP A 5 -17.60 1.55 -6.99
C ASP A 5 -18.62 2.44 -6.26
N PHE A 6 -18.80 2.22 -4.95
CA PHE A 6 -19.65 3.07 -4.12
C PHE A 6 -19.19 4.54 -4.16
N LEU A 7 -17.91 4.80 -3.91
CA LEU A 7 -17.36 6.17 -3.91
C LEU A 7 -17.50 6.84 -5.28
N VAL A 8 -17.21 6.11 -6.37
CA VAL A 8 -17.39 6.60 -7.73
C VAL A 8 -18.86 6.92 -8.02
N SER A 9 -19.78 6.03 -7.63
CA SER A 9 -21.23 6.25 -7.80
C SER A 9 -21.75 7.45 -7.00
N ALA A 10 -21.10 7.78 -5.88
CA ALA A 10 -21.38 8.96 -5.07
C ALA A 10 -20.77 10.26 -5.65
N GLY A 11 -20.07 10.18 -6.80
CA GLY A 11 -19.49 11.33 -7.50
C GLY A 11 -18.04 11.62 -7.16
N ALA A 12 -17.33 10.73 -6.45
CA ALA A 12 -15.90 10.89 -6.23
C ALA A 12 -15.15 10.64 -7.55
N ALA A 13 -14.21 11.53 -7.89
CA ALA A 13 -13.32 11.33 -9.02
C ALA A 13 -12.39 10.13 -8.77
N PRO A 14 -12.37 9.08 -9.61
CA PRO A 14 -11.58 7.88 -9.39
C PRO A 14 -10.10 8.14 -9.07
N GLU A 15 -9.49 9.10 -9.77
CA GLU A 15 -8.09 9.48 -9.61
C GLU A 15 -7.78 10.19 -8.27
N ARG A 16 -8.82 10.48 -7.48
CA ARG A 16 -8.74 11.03 -6.12
C ARG A 16 -9.11 10.00 -5.04
N ILE A 17 -9.38 8.75 -5.41
CA ILE A 17 -9.66 7.66 -4.49
C ILE A 17 -8.37 6.89 -4.18
N TYR A 18 -8.07 6.74 -2.89
CA TYR A 18 -6.92 6.01 -2.37
C TYR A 18 -7.41 5.02 -1.30
N ILE A 19 -7.34 3.73 -1.59
CA ILE A 19 -7.87 2.67 -0.73
C ILE A 19 -6.73 2.09 0.10
N GLY A 20 -6.80 2.32 1.42
CA GLY A 20 -5.92 1.69 2.40
C GLY A 20 -6.22 0.20 2.59
N HIS A 21 -5.28 -0.51 3.22
CA HIS A 21 -5.40 -1.95 3.48
C HIS A 21 -5.72 -2.77 2.22
N ALA A 22 -5.11 -2.39 1.09
CA ALA A 22 -5.27 -3.09 -0.19
C ALA A 22 -4.54 -4.46 -0.25
N ASP A 23 -3.98 -4.88 0.89
CA ASP A 23 -3.11 -6.04 1.07
C ASP A 23 -3.77 -7.38 0.78
N TYR A 24 -5.08 -7.48 1.02
CA TYR A 24 -5.81 -8.72 0.84
C TYR A 24 -5.98 -9.04 -0.65
N CYS A 25 -5.04 -9.80 -1.20
CA CYS A 25 -5.00 -10.21 -2.59
C CYS A 25 -5.30 -11.70 -2.71
N ASP A 26 -6.10 -12.06 -3.70
CA ASP A 26 -6.19 -13.43 -4.20
C ASP A 26 -5.02 -13.70 -5.18
N GLU A 27 -4.88 -14.95 -5.63
CA GLU A 27 -3.83 -15.33 -6.60
C GLU A 27 -3.91 -14.56 -7.94
N GLN A 28 -5.09 -14.01 -8.26
CA GLN A 28 -5.34 -13.27 -9.50
C GLN A 28 -5.27 -11.75 -9.30
N TYR A 29 -5.15 -11.27 -8.06
CA TYR A 29 -5.15 -9.86 -7.64
C TYR A 29 -6.26 -9.07 -8.36
N SER A 30 -7.41 -9.73 -8.56
CA SER A 30 -8.45 -9.28 -9.49
C SER A 30 -9.10 -7.97 -9.04
N GLU A 31 -9.27 -7.83 -7.72
CA GLU A 31 -9.81 -6.65 -7.07
C GLU A 31 -8.86 -5.45 -7.17
N GLN A 32 -7.56 -5.69 -6.95
CA GLN A 32 -6.53 -4.67 -7.07
C GLN A 32 -6.42 -4.18 -8.51
N ARG A 33 -6.35 -5.10 -9.47
CA ARG A 33 -6.28 -4.77 -10.90
C ARG A 33 -7.50 -3.94 -11.32
N TYR A 34 -8.70 -4.35 -10.94
CA TYR A 34 -9.93 -3.61 -11.25
C TYR A 34 -9.86 -2.16 -10.76
N VAL A 35 -9.42 -1.91 -9.52
CA VAL A 35 -9.32 -0.55 -9.00
C VAL A 35 -8.30 0.29 -9.79
N CYS A 36 -7.14 -0.28 -10.11
CA CYS A 36 -6.11 0.40 -10.90
C CYS A 36 -6.60 0.72 -12.33
N GLU A 37 -7.23 -0.24 -13.01
CA GLU A 37 -7.80 -0.08 -14.36
C GLU A 37 -8.83 1.05 -14.43
N ASN A 38 -9.60 1.23 -13.35
CA ASN A 38 -10.63 2.27 -13.27
C ASN A 38 -10.12 3.59 -12.69
N GLY A 39 -8.81 3.76 -12.52
CA GLY A 39 -8.19 5.03 -12.14
C GLY A 39 -7.98 5.24 -10.64
N GLY A 40 -8.43 4.30 -9.79
CA GLY A 40 -8.21 4.32 -8.35
C GLY A 40 -6.78 4.01 -7.94
N HIS A 41 -6.45 4.25 -6.67
CA HIS A 41 -5.13 3.99 -6.11
C HIS A 41 -5.23 3.09 -4.87
N LEU A 42 -4.18 2.32 -4.62
CA LEU A 42 -4.10 1.30 -3.58
C LEU A 42 -2.93 1.59 -2.65
N ILE A 43 -3.13 1.45 -1.34
CA ILE A 43 -2.09 1.58 -0.32
C ILE A 43 -1.92 0.24 0.39
N PHE A 44 -0.75 -0.37 0.24
CA PHE A 44 -0.38 -1.64 0.88
C PHE A 44 0.35 -1.36 2.21
N THR A 45 -0.06 -2.04 3.29
CA THR A 45 0.20 -1.64 4.68
C THR A 45 0.70 -2.76 5.61
N THR A 46 0.41 -4.01 5.31
CA THR A 46 0.56 -5.14 6.24
C THR A 46 1.89 -5.88 6.14
N TRP A 47 2.91 -5.23 5.59
CA TRP A 47 4.23 -5.82 5.38
C TRP A 47 4.83 -6.42 6.66
N GLY A 48 5.31 -7.65 6.52
CA GLY A 48 5.87 -8.50 7.57
C GLY A 48 4.84 -9.24 8.41
N ILE A 49 3.55 -8.93 8.31
CA ILE A 49 2.51 -9.46 9.21
C ILE A 49 1.92 -10.76 8.64
N GLN A 50 2.65 -11.87 8.81
CA GLN A 50 2.32 -13.18 8.23
C GLN A 50 0.91 -13.70 8.57
N HIS A 51 0.38 -13.37 9.74
CA HIS A 51 -0.94 -13.85 10.17
C HIS A 51 -2.11 -13.04 9.59
N LEU A 52 -1.84 -11.88 8.98
CA LEU A 52 -2.86 -11.10 8.27
C LEU A 52 -2.86 -11.42 6.78
N MET A 53 -1.68 -11.65 6.20
CA MET A 53 -1.54 -11.89 4.78
C MET A 53 -0.30 -12.75 4.52
N ASP A 54 -0.41 -13.69 3.59
CA ASP A 54 0.75 -14.38 3.03
C ASP A 54 1.67 -13.36 2.36
N GLN A 55 2.89 -13.21 2.89
CA GLN A 55 3.81 -12.17 2.46
C GLN A 55 4.35 -12.44 1.06
N ASP A 56 4.55 -13.69 0.66
CA ASP A 56 5.01 -14.03 -0.69
C ASP A 56 3.92 -13.69 -1.71
N LEU A 57 2.65 -13.97 -1.38
CA LEU A 57 1.52 -13.57 -2.21
C LEU A 57 1.38 -12.03 -2.28
N LEU A 58 1.56 -11.32 -1.17
CA LEU A 58 1.53 -9.85 -1.13
C LEU A 58 2.63 -9.22 -2.01
N TYR A 59 3.88 -9.71 -1.91
CA TYR A 59 4.97 -9.29 -2.77
C TYR A 59 4.68 -9.63 -4.24
N SER A 60 4.14 -10.82 -4.52
CA SER A 60 3.76 -11.24 -5.87
C SER A 60 2.69 -10.32 -6.47
N CYS A 61 1.65 -9.99 -5.71
CA CYS A 61 0.60 -9.06 -6.12
C CYS A 61 1.19 -7.69 -6.50
N VAL A 62 1.95 -7.07 -5.60
CA VAL A 62 2.52 -5.73 -5.85
C VAL A 62 3.49 -5.74 -7.03
N THR A 63 4.39 -6.72 -7.10
CA THR A 63 5.34 -6.81 -8.23
C THR A 63 4.64 -7.07 -9.56
N THR A 64 3.54 -7.82 -9.56
CA THR A 64 2.76 -8.06 -10.78
C THR A 64 2.02 -6.81 -11.24
N LEU A 65 1.36 -6.06 -10.34
CA LEU A 65 0.76 -4.77 -10.68
C LEU A 65 1.78 -3.80 -11.29
N ILE A 66 3.00 -3.75 -10.75
CA ILE A 66 4.08 -2.92 -11.30
C ILE A 66 4.47 -3.39 -12.70
N ARG A 67 4.66 -4.71 -12.91
CA ARG A 67 5.00 -5.27 -14.23
C ARG A 67 3.90 -5.03 -15.28
N GLU A 68 2.65 -4.94 -14.86
CA GLU A 68 1.50 -4.62 -15.70
C GLU A 68 1.34 -3.12 -15.98
N GLY A 69 2.21 -2.27 -15.42
CA GLY A 69 2.22 -0.84 -15.67
C GLY A 69 1.38 0.00 -14.70
N TYR A 70 0.84 -0.60 -13.63
CA TYR A 70 0.02 0.09 -12.64
C TYR A 70 0.81 0.77 -11.52
N VAL A 71 2.13 0.94 -11.65
CA VAL A 71 2.99 1.55 -10.61
C VAL A 71 2.50 2.93 -10.13
N LYS A 72 1.85 3.72 -10.99
CA LYS A 72 1.27 5.04 -10.65
C LYS A 72 0.02 4.97 -9.77
N HIS A 73 -0.54 3.77 -9.58
CA HIS A 73 -1.70 3.50 -8.75
C HIS A 73 -1.33 2.86 -7.41
N VAL A 74 -0.04 2.53 -7.18
CA VAL A 74 0.42 1.80 -6.00
C VAL A 74 1.13 2.74 -5.04
N LEU A 75 0.74 2.70 -3.77
CA LEU A 75 1.39 3.40 -2.67
C LEU A 75 1.76 2.40 -1.57
N MET A 76 2.76 2.78 -0.78
CA MET A 76 3.34 1.93 0.24
C MET A 76 3.28 2.62 1.61
N SER A 77 2.85 1.89 2.63
CA SER A 77 2.91 2.30 4.03
C SER A 77 3.14 1.05 4.89
N ILE A 78 3.29 1.22 6.20
CA ILE A 78 3.29 0.11 7.17
C ILE A 78 2.17 0.25 8.20
N ASP A 79 1.29 1.24 8.04
CA ASP A 79 0.23 1.56 9.00
C ASP A 79 0.73 1.46 10.46
N PHE A 80 1.79 2.21 10.75
CA PHE A 80 2.46 2.12 12.03
C PHE A 80 1.59 2.77 13.10
N ALA A 81 0.91 1.94 13.88
CA ALA A 81 0.04 2.40 14.96
C ALA A 81 0.79 2.46 16.29
N ILE A 82 0.69 3.61 16.96
CA ILE A 82 1.10 3.81 18.34
C ILE A 82 -0.03 3.33 19.26
N ARG A 83 0.31 2.59 20.31
CA ARG A 83 -0.66 2.10 21.30
C ARG A 83 -0.40 2.76 22.64
N VAL A 84 -1.39 3.46 23.18
CA VAL A 84 -1.36 3.89 24.58
C VAL A 84 -1.60 2.66 25.44
N CYS A 85 -0.57 2.22 26.18
CA CYS A 85 -0.65 1.02 27.03
C CYS A 85 -1.27 1.35 28.39
N ASN A 86 -0.93 2.53 28.94
CA ASN A 86 -1.50 3.11 30.15
C ASN A 86 -1.20 4.63 30.19
N MET A 87 -1.55 5.30 31.29
CA MET A 87 -1.37 6.76 31.47
C MET A 87 0.08 7.26 31.33
N MET A 88 1.08 6.38 31.49
CA MET A 88 2.50 6.75 31.51
C MET A 88 3.32 6.03 30.44
N GLU A 89 2.70 5.12 29.67
CA GLU A 89 3.40 4.22 28.75
C GLU A 89 2.75 4.24 27.37
N ILE A 90 3.58 4.59 26.39
CA ILE A 90 3.28 4.49 24.97
C ILE A 90 4.06 3.30 24.42
N GLY A 91 3.34 2.30 23.92
CA GLY A 91 3.88 1.21 23.12
C GLY A 91 3.59 1.41 21.64
N TRP A 92 3.99 0.42 20.85
CA TRP A 92 3.76 0.38 19.41
C TRP A 92 3.26 -0.98 18.97
N MET A 93 2.38 -0.97 17.98
CA MET A 93 1.84 -2.19 17.40
C MET A 93 2.84 -2.75 16.38
N ASN A 94 3.64 -3.72 16.81
CA ASN A 94 4.61 -4.39 15.95
C ASN A 94 4.05 -5.66 15.29
N TYR A 95 2.84 -6.09 15.64
CA TYR A 95 2.17 -7.29 15.12
C TYR A 95 3.02 -8.57 15.22
N ASN A 96 3.85 -8.68 16.25
CA ASN A 96 4.82 -9.77 16.45
C ASN A 96 5.87 -9.89 15.32
N VAL A 97 6.09 -8.81 14.56
CA VAL A 97 7.13 -8.73 13.54
C VAL A 97 8.40 -8.15 14.18
N PRO A 98 9.49 -8.93 14.29
CA PRO A 98 10.74 -8.47 14.89
C PRO A 98 11.27 -7.22 14.17
N GLY A 99 11.66 -6.20 14.92
CA GLY A 99 12.25 -4.98 14.36
C GLY A 99 11.30 -4.10 13.53
N ARG A 100 9.98 -4.34 13.55
CA ARG A 100 8.98 -3.52 12.86
C ARG A 100 8.80 -2.16 13.54
N THR A 101 9.63 -1.21 13.15
CA THR A 101 9.57 0.20 13.55
C THR A 101 9.04 1.07 12.41
N TYR A 102 8.93 2.39 12.62
CA TYR A 102 8.51 3.35 11.58
C TYR A 102 9.39 3.33 10.32
N SER A 103 10.62 2.79 10.40
CA SER A 103 11.54 2.68 9.25
C SER A 103 11.51 1.30 8.57
N TYR A 104 10.66 0.37 9.02
CA TYR A 104 10.59 -1.01 8.51
C TYR A 104 10.39 -1.08 6.99
N LEU A 105 9.55 -0.20 6.44
CA LEU A 105 9.33 -0.09 4.99
C LEU A 105 10.66 0.05 4.25
N PHE A 106 11.51 0.98 4.69
CA PHE A 106 12.75 1.33 4.01
C PHE A 106 13.88 0.33 4.23
N ARG A 107 13.90 -0.33 5.39
CA ARG A 107 14.97 -1.28 5.74
C ARG A 107 14.73 -2.70 5.24
N GLU A 108 13.48 -3.14 5.21
CA GLU A 108 13.15 -4.54 4.92
C GLU A 108 12.34 -4.67 3.62
N VAL A 109 11.29 -3.87 3.47
CA VAL A 109 10.31 -4.05 2.37
C VAL A 109 10.85 -3.59 1.02
N LEU A 110 11.34 -2.36 0.94
CA LEU A 110 11.85 -1.80 -0.32
C LEU A 110 13.09 -2.56 -0.83
N PRO A 111 14.06 -2.98 0.00
CA PRO A 111 15.15 -3.85 -0.46
C PRO A 111 14.64 -5.17 -1.04
N ARG A 112 13.68 -5.83 -0.40
CA ARG A 112 13.08 -7.06 -0.92
C ARG A 112 12.39 -6.86 -2.27
N LEU A 113 11.67 -5.76 -2.48
CA LEU A 113 11.09 -5.43 -3.78
C LEU A 113 12.17 -5.26 -4.87
N ARG A 114 13.33 -4.69 -4.54
CA ARG A 114 14.45 -4.57 -5.48
C ARG A 114 15.02 -5.93 -5.87
N GLU A 115 15.15 -6.86 -4.91
CA GLU A 115 15.55 -8.25 -5.20
C GLU A 115 14.58 -8.95 -6.16
N LEU A 116 13.29 -8.60 -6.07
CA LEU A 116 12.23 -9.10 -6.96
C LEU A 116 12.15 -8.36 -8.31
N GLY A 117 13.09 -7.46 -8.58
CA GLY A 117 13.24 -6.77 -9.87
C GLY A 117 12.52 -5.43 -9.97
N VAL A 118 11.95 -4.89 -8.88
CA VAL A 118 11.37 -3.54 -8.89
C VAL A 118 12.47 -2.51 -9.01
N SER A 119 12.34 -1.60 -9.99
CA SER A 119 13.36 -0.61 -10.26
C SER A 119 13.39 0.48 -9.17
N LYS A 120 14.52 1.20 -9.08
CA LYS A 120 14.62 2.38 -8.20
C LYS A 120 13.58 3.45 -8.57
N ALA A 121 13.31 3.63 -9.86
CA ALA A 121 12.34 4.61 -10.35
C ALA A 121 10.90 4.24 -9.98
N ASP A 122 10.56 2.95 -9.98
CA ASP A 122 9.25 2.47 -9.54
C ASP A 122 9.09 2.67 -8.03
N ILE A 123 10.13 2.39 -7.24
CA ILE A 123 10.12 2.66 -5.79
C ILE A 123 9.91 4.15 -5.51
N GLU A 124 10.62 5.02 -6.22
CA GLU A 124 10.45 6.47 -6.10
C GLU A 124 9.03 6.90 -6.51
N THR A 125 8.47 6.30 -7.56
CA THR A 125 7.08 6.53 -7.97
C THR A 125 6.11 6.20 -6.84
N MET A 126 6.22 5.00 -6.25
CA MET A 126 5.29 4.54 -5.20
C MET A 126 5.44 5.27 -3.86
N THR A 127 6.65 5.71 -3.52
CA THR A 127 6.96 6.28 -2.19
C THR A 127 7.01 7.81 -2.16
N VAL A 128 7.19 8.45 -3.31
CA VAL A 128 7.33 9.91 -3.42
C VAL A 128 6.29 10.49 -4.35
N GLU A 129 6.29 10.09 -5.62
CA GLU A 129 5.47 10.74 -6.66
C GLU A 129 3.98 10.54 -6.41
N ASN A 130 3.56 9.30 -6.13
CA ASN A 130 2.16 8.97 -5.85
C ASN A 130 1.70 9.60 -4.52
N GLY A 131 2.56 9.65 -3.50
CA GLY A 131 2.28 10.34 -2.24
C GLY A 131 2.10 11.85 -2.43
N ARG A 132 2.96 12.47 -3.24
CA ARG A 132 2.83 13.90 -3.59
C ARG A 132 1.51 14.16 -4.32
N LYS A 133 1.15 13.32 -5.28
CA LYS A 133 -0.13 13.42 -6.02
C LYS A 133 -1.33 13.30 -5.07
N MET A 134 -1.30 12.33 -4.15
CA MET A 134 -2.35 12.12 -3.15
C MET A 134 -2.59 13.36 -2.29
N LEU A 135 -1.51 13.96 -1.78
CA LEU A 135 -1.57 15.08 -0.84
C LEU A 135 -1.74 16.44 -1.52
N THR A 136 -1.60 16.52 -2.85
CA THR A 136 -1.83 17.76 -3.60
C THR A 136 -3.33 18.01 -3.71
N ILE A 137 -3.77 19.18 -3.25
CA ILE A 137 -5.15 19.67 -3.44
C ILE A 137 -5.16 20.53 -4.71
N PRO A 138 -5.93 20.16 -5.75
CA PRO A 138 -6.05 20.98 -6.94
C PRO A 138 -6.66 22.34 -6.61
N ASN A 139 -6.14 23.42 -7.20
CA ASN A 139 -6.82 24.71 -7.15
C ASN A 139 -8.20 24.58 -7.81
N ARG A 140 -9.23 25.06 -7.12
CA ARG A 140 -10.61 25.09 -7.64
C ARG A 140 -10.76 26.14 -8.73
#